data_AF-A0A7W1K0X3-F1
#
_entry.id   AF-A0A7W1K0X3-F1
#
_cell.length_a   1.000
_cell.length_b   1.000
_cell.length_c   1.000
_cell.angle_alpha   90.00
_cell.angle_beta   90.00
_cell.angle_gamma   90.00
#
_symmetry.space_group_name_H-M   'P 1'
#
loop_
_entity.id
_entity.type
_entity.pdbx_description
1 polymer ?
#
loop_
_entity_poly.entity_id
_entity_poly.type
_entity_poly.pdbx_seq_one_letter_code
_entity_poly.pdbx_strand_id
1 'polypeptide(L)'
;MESRAEKAGARFDVRRIVVFGAVGGVVAGMMMAITEMIYGWASSAHTAWDAPMAIWAWVAGLNHFGQPANHVGPIILGLGGHMMNSMIAGMMFIALLSALRLRNEIATIMFGVAYGLLLWVIMRYGILPLRSSTKLLFTTSLVSPQWVWWLAHALLGMTAGGFYVAVSRARLRPLPRTPRLREQAPRAAA
;
A
#
# COMPACT_ATOMS: atom_id res chain seq x y z
N MET A 1 48.03 -1.67 6.87
CA MET A 1 47.59 -1.50 5.48
C MET A 1 46.42 -2.42 5.23
N GLU A 2 45.32 -1.80 4.83
CA GLU A 2 44.07 -2.33 4.27
C GLU A 2 43.66 -3.78 4.59
N SER A 3 42.65 -3.89 5.44
CA SER A 3 41.50 -4.73 5.08
C SER A 3 40.27 -3.84 5.04
N ARG A 4 40.11 -3.13 3.92
CA ARG A 4 38.83 -2.58 3.42
C ARG A 4 37.81 -3.69 3.09
N ALA A 5 37.91 -4.87 3.71
CA ALA A 5 36.78 -5.78 3.94
C ALA A 5 35.87 -5.24 5.06
N GLU A 6 35.78 -3.91 5.13
CA GLU A 6 34.92 -3.14 5.97
C GLU A 6 33.49 -3.44 5.51
N LYS A 7 32.86 -4.42 6.16
CA LYS A 7 31.41 -4.49 6.36
C LYS A 7 30.62 -4.06 5.12
N ALA A 8 30.69 -4.84 4.05
CA ALA A 8 29.64 -4.86 3.03
C ALA A 8 28.36 -5.49 3.61
N GLY A 9 27.97 -5.10 4.84
CA GLY A 9 26.61 -5.26 5.30
C GLY A 9 25.76 -4.49 4.31
N ALA A 10 24.83 -5.18 3.66
CA ALA A 10 23.91 -4.57 2.72
C ALA A 10 23.31 -3.33 3.39
N ARG A 11 23.82 -2.14 3.03
CA ARG A 11 23.29 -0.89 3.57
C ARG A 11 21.88 -0.83 3.04
N PHE A 12 20.91 -1.02 3.93
CA PHE A 12 19.52 -0.74 3.64
C PHE A 12 19.48 0.68 3.10
N ASP A 13 19.08 0.85 1.83
CA ASP A 13 18.86 2.16 1.26
C ASP A 13 17.56 2.70 1.87
N VAL A 14 17.71 3.32 3.05
CA VAL A 14 16.59 3.83 3.85
C VAL A 14 15.75 4.79 3.03
N ARG A 15 16.38 5.65 2.22
CA ARG A 15 15.68 6.59 1.35
C ARG A 15 14.80 5.85 0.34
N ARG A 16 15.32 4.78 -0.27
CA ARG A 16 14.55 3.95 -1.20
C ARG A 16 13.39 3.24 -0.50
N ILE A 17 13.61 2.68 0.69
CA ILE A 17 12.56 2.03 1.50
C ILE A 17 11.44 3.02 1.79
N VAL A 18 11.80 4.23 2.26
CA VAL A 18 10.82 5.27 2.60
C VAL A 18 10.06 5.72 1.35
N VAL A 19 10.74 6.14 0.29
CA VAL A 19 10.07 6.72 -0.89
C VAL A 19 9.25 5.67 -1.64
N PHE A 20 9.83 4.51 -1.95
CA PHE A 20 9.11 3.47 -2.70
C PHE A 20 8.09 2.74 -1.86
N GLY A 21 8.38 2.55 -0.57
CA GLY A 21 7.42 2.00 0.36
C GLY A 21 6.23 2.92 0.55
N ALA A 22 6.45 4.23 0.75
CA ALA A 22 5.36 5.17 0.89
C ALA A 22 4.50 5.26 -0.38
N VAL A 23 5.12 5.44 -1.56
CA VAL A 23 4.37 5.54 -2.83
C VAL A 23 3.66 4.23 -3.16
N GLY A 24 4.35 3.09 -3.05
CA GLY A 24 3.73 1.78 -3.28
C GLY A 24 2.62 1.48 -2.27
N GLY A 25 2.81 1.93 -1.03
CA GLY A 25 1.81 1.88 0.03
C GLY A 25 0.56 2.69 -0.30
N VAL A 26 0.69 3.93 -0.77
CA VAL A 26 -0.45 4.75 -1.21
C VAL A 26 -1.21 4.04 -2.34
N VAL A 27 -0.51 3.56 -3.38
CA VAL A 27 -1.16 2.88 -4.51
C VAL A 27 -1.89 1.62 -4.05
N ALA A 28 -1.28 0.83 -3.17
CA ALA A 28 -1.88 -0.36 -2.59
C ALA A 28 -3.08 -0.03 -1.67
N GLY A 29 -2.96 1.01 -0.86
CA GLY A 29 -4.02 1.53 0.01
C GLY A 29 -5.23 2.03 -0.79
N MET A 30 -5.00 2.70 -1.92
CA MET A 30 -6.06 3.10 -2.84
C MET A 30 -6.81 1.90 -3.40
N MET A 31 -6.11 0.82 -3.79
CA MET A 31 -6.78 -0.40 -4.28
C MET A 31 -7.67 -1.03 -3.20
N MET A 32 -7.20 -1.08 -1.96
CA MET A 32 -8.00 -1.53 -0.82
C MET A 32 -9.24 -0.64 -0.62
N ALA A 33 -9.04 0.69 -0.62
CA ALA A 33 -10.12 1.66 -0.43
C ALA A 33 -11.18 1.51 -1.52
N ILE A 34 -10.77 1.46 -2.80
CA ILE A 34 -11.67 1.27 -3.94
C ILE A 34 -12.47 -0.02 -3.79
N THR A 35 -11.85 -1.10 -3.32
CA THR A 35 -12.55 -2.39 -3.11
C THR A 35 -13.69 -2.26 -2.10
N GLU A 36 -13.42 -1.68 -0.93
CA GLU A 36 -14.45 -1.44 0.11
C GLU A 36 -15.51 -0.44 -0.37
N MET A 37 -15.10 0.63 -1.05
CA MET A 37 -16.02 1.65 -1.57
C MET A 37 -16.95 1.10 -2.65
N ILE A 38 -16.45 0.25 -3.56
CA ILE A 38 -17.28 -0.42 -4.58
C ILE A 38 -18.30 -1.33 -3.91
N TYR A 39 -17.89 -2.10 -2.90
CA TYR A 39 -18.83 -2.93 -2.15
C TYR A 39 -19.91 -2.08 -1.48
N GLY A 40 -19.51 -1.02 -0.77
CA GLY A 40 -20.42 -0.10 -0.09
C GLY A 40 -21.39 0.59 -1.05
N TRP A 41 -20.93 0.99 -2.24
CA TRP A 41 -21.78 1.58 -3.28
C TRP A 41 -22.77 0.59 -3.89
N ALA A 42 -22.35 -0.66 -4.09
CA ALA A 42 -23.17 -1.70 -4.72
C ALA A 42 -24.19 -2.35 -3.75
N SER A 43 -24.02 -2.14 -2.44
CA SER A 43 -24.90 -2.69 -1.41
C SER A 43 -26.07 -1.75 -1.12
N SER A 44 -27.27 -2.31 -0.91
CA SER A 44 -28.43 -1.55 -0.42
C SER A 44 -28.38 -1.27 1.09
N ALA A 45 -27.46 -1.92 1.81
CA ALA A 45 -27.34 -1.84 3.27
C ALA A 45 -26.17 -0.98 3.77
N HIS A 46 -25.27 -0.57 2.86
CA HIS A 46 -24.04 0.13 3.17
C HIS A 46 -23.89 1.37 2.30
N THR A 47 -22.89 2.18 2.61
CA THR A 47 -22.50 3.31 1.77
C THR A 47 -21.03 3.19 1.36
N ALA A 48 -20.67 3.83 0.25
CA ALA A 48 -19.26 3.95 -0.17
C ALA A 48 -18.37 4.61 0.90
N TRP A 49 -18.96 5.27 1.90
CA TRP A 49 -18.26 6.04 2.91
C TRP A 49 -18.14 5.32 4.26
N ASP A 50 -18.72 4.13 4.41
CA ASP A 50 -18.75 3.42 5.69
C ASP A 50 -17.32 3.09 6.17
N ALA A 51 -16.47 2.57 5.29
CA ALA A 51 -15.08 2.26 5.63
C ALA A 51 -14.28 3.49 6.12
N PRO A 52 -14.20 4.61 5.38
CA PRO A 52 -13.49 5.78 5.87
C PRO A 52 -14.12 6.37 7.16
N MET A 53 -15.45 6.46 7.27
CA MET A 53 -16.09 6.90 8.52
C MET A 53 -15.72 5.99 9.69
N ALA A 54 -15.73 4.67 9.50
CA ALA A 54 -15.41 3.71 10.54
C ALA A 54 -13.96 3.83 11.00
N ILE A 55 -13.01 4.08 10.08
CA ILE A 55 -11.60 4.30 10.41
C ILE A 55 -11.46 5.50 11.36
N TRP A 56 -12.13 6.62 11.05
CA TRP A 56 -12.10 7.78 11.95
C TRP A 56 -12.85 7.51 13.26
N ALA A 57 -14.00 6.83 13.20
CA ALA A 57 -14.76 6.46 14.38
C ALA A 57 -13.96 5.58 15.34
N TRP A 58 -13.06 4.72 14.85
CA TRP A 58 -12.16 3.95 15.70
C TRP A 58 -11.26 4.86 16.58
N VAL A 59 -10.79 5.97 16.02
CA VAL A 59 -9.94 6.95 16.71
C VAL A 59 -10.77 7.84 17.64
N ALA A 60 -11.83 8.45 17.10
CA ALA A 60 -12.53 9.57 17.71
C ALA A 60 -13.87 9.21 18.39
N GLY A 61 -14.39 7.99 18.20
CA GLY A 61 -15.63 7.51 18.80
C GLY A 61 -16.75 7.19 17.81
N LEU A 62 -17.72 6.38 18.26
CA LEU A 62 -18.82 5.87 17.42
C LEU A 62 -19.76 6.96 16.88
N ASN A 63 -19.84 8.11 17.54
CA ASN A 63 -20.63 9.27 17.10
C ASN A 63 -20.15 9.87 15.76
N HIS A 64 -19.05 9.36 15.20
CA HIS A 64 -18.51 9.73 13.90
C HIS A 64 -18.87 8.73 12.77
N PHE A 65 -19.74 7.75 13.05
CA PHE A 65 -20.22 6.77 12.09
C PHE A 65 -21.75 6.87 11.94
N GLY A 66 -22.24 6.97 10.71
CA GLY A 66 -23.67 7.10 10.44
C GLY A 66 -23.96 7.65 9.05
N GLN A 67 -25.01 8.46 8.92
CA GLN A 67 -25.42 9.04 7.63
C GLN A 67 -24.30 9.91 7.03
N PRO A 68 -23.80 9.64 5.81
CA PRO A 68 -22.62 10.30 5.25
C PRO A 68 -22.72 11.83 5.18
N ALA A 69 -23.91 12.36 4.89
CA ALA A 69 -24.15 13.81 4.78
C ALA A 69 -23.79 14.57 6.07
N ASN A 70 -23.90 13.91 7.23
CA ASN A 70 -23.58 14.50 8.54
C ASN A 70 -22.13 14.23 8.99
N HIS A 71 -21.35 13.51 8.19
CA HIS A 71 -20.05 12.94 8.60
C HIS A 71 -18.93 13.21 7.59
N VAL A 72 -19.00 14.33 6.86
CA VAL A 72 -17.97 14.74 5.89
C VAL A 72 -16.57 14.84 6.53
N GLY A 73 -16.47 15.42 7.74
CA GLY A 73 -15.22 15.50 8.49
C GLY A 73 -14.60 14.12 8.76
N PRO A 74 -15.33 13.19 9.40
CA PRO A 74 -14.91 11.80 9.56
C PRO A 74 -14.49 11.10 8.27
N ILE A 75 -15.17 11.34 7.14
CA ILE A 75 -14.78 10.76 5.85
C ILE A 75 -13.38 11.24 5.45
N ILE A 76 -13.14 12.56 5.46
CA ILE A 76 -11.85 13.13 5.07
C ILE A 76 -10.73 12.62 5.98
N LEU A 77 -10.96 12.63 7.29
CA LEU A 77 -9.96 12.20 8.27
C LEU A 77 -9.71 10.69 8.22
N GLY A 78 -10.76 9.90 7.95
CA GLY A 78 -10.66 8.47 7.73
C GLY A 78 -9.85 8.11 6.49
N LEU A 79 -10.09 8.81 5.37
CA LEU A 79 -9.29 8.67 4.15
C LEU A 79 -7.83 9.04 4.40
N GLY A 80 -7.57 10.17 5.07
CA GLY A 80 -6.22 10.58 5.43
C GLY A 80 -5.50 9.57 6.31
N GLY A 81 -6.18 9.06 7.36
CA GLY A 81 -5.65 8.02 8.25
C GLY A 81 -5.37 6.72 7.50
N HIS A 82 -6.25 6.31 6.59
CA HIS A 82 -6.04 5.13 5.73
C HIS A 82 -4.81 5.28 4.84
N MET A 83 -4.63 6.44 4.19
CA MET A 83 -3.46 6.69 3.35
C MET A 83 -2.15 6.67 4.16
N MET A 84 -2.14 7.27 5.36
CA MET A 84 -0.97 7.26 6.25
C MET A 84 -0.60 5.83 6.66
N ASN A 85 -1.59 5.03 7.09
CA ASN A 85 -1.37 3.62 7.45
C ASN A 85 -0.87 2.80 6.26
N SER A 86 -1.40 3.07 5.07
CA SER A 86 -0.99 2.39 3.84
C SER A 86 0.45 2.73 3.45
N MET A 87 0.89 3.99 3.63
CA MET A 87 2.30 4.38 3.45
C MET A 87 3.22 3.61 4.41
N ILE A 88 2.85 3.51 5.70
CA ILE A 88 3.62 2.78 6.71
C ILE A 88 3.71 1.30 6.35
N ALA A 89 2.58 0.68 6.00
CA ALA A 89 2.54 -0.71 5.54
C ALA A 89 3.44 -0.93 4.31
N GLY A 90 3.38 -0.04 3.31
CA GLY A 90 4.25 -0.13 2.15
C GLY A 90 5.74 0.00 2.49
N MET A 91 6.13 0.90 3.41
CA MET A 91 7.50 0.99 3.92
C MET A 91 7.96 -0.31 4.59
N MET A 92 7.12 -0.91 5.44
CA MET A 92 7.42 -2.20 6.07
C MET A 92 7.55 -3.32 5.03
N PHE A 93 6.67 -3.35 4.03
CA PHE A 93 6.72 -4.33 2.95
C PHE A 93 8.04 -4.27 2.17
N ILE A 94 8.49 -3.07 1.77
CA ILE A 94 9.76 -2.90 1.05
C ILE A 94 10.95 -3.25 1.95
N ALA A 95 10.90 -2.93 3.24
CA ALA A 95 11.94 -3.32 4.18
C ALA A 95 12.08 -4.86 4.27
N LEU A 96 10.95 -5.57 4.37
CA LEU A 96 10.90 -7.04 4.39
C LEU A 96 11.43 -7.65 3.08
N LEU A 97 10.99 -7.15 1.92
CA LEU A 97 11.50 -7.62 0.63
C LEU A 97 13.01 -7.41 0.49
N SER A 98 13.53 -6.29 0.99
CA SER A 98 14.97 -5.99 0.97
C SER A 98 15.77 -7.00 1.80
N ALA A 99 15.20 -7.49 2.90
CA ALA A 99 15.81 -8.53 3.73
C ALA A 99 15.72 -9.93 3.08
N LEU A 100 14.57 -10.27 2.49
CA LEU A 100 14.31 -11.59 1.91
C LEU A 100 14.95 -11.80 0.53
N ARG A 101 15.27 -10.72 -0.19
CA ARG A 101 15.94 -10.73 -1.50
C ARG A 101 15.25 -11.63 -2.54
N LEU A 102 13.91 -11.62 -2.57
CA LEU A 102 13.13 -12.37 -3.55
C LEU A 102 13.48 -11.91 -4.97
N ARG A 103 13.83 -12.88 -5.84
CA ARG A 103 14.19 -12.63 -7.25
C ARG A 103 13.07 -12.98 -8.23
N ASN A 104 12.14 -13.85 -7.82
CA ASN A 104 11.01 -14.27 -8.65
C ASN A 104 9.84 -13.28 -8.47
N GLU A 105 9.31 -12.80 -9.59
CA GLU A 105 8.27 -11.78 -9.62
C GLU A 105 6.93 -12.30 -9.10
N ILE A 106 6.52 -13.51 -9.50
CA ILE A 106 5.31 -14.17 -9.02
C ILE A 106 5.43 -14.39 -7.52
N ALA A 107 6.57 -14.90 -7.04
CA ALA A 107 6.83 -15.08 -5.62
C ALA A 107 6.73 -13.75 -4.84
N THR A 108 7.18 -12.64 -5.44
CA THR A 108 7.08 -11.30 -4.83
C THR A 108 5.64 -10.82 -4.73
N ILE A 109 4.83 -11.04 -5.77
CA ILE A 109 3.40 -10.70 -5.76
C ILE A 109 2.64 -11.56 -4.74
N MET A 110 2.89 -12.86 -4.72
CA MET A 110 2.25 -13.78 -3.77
C MET A 110 2.69 -13.50 -2.32
N PHE A 111 3.95 -13.12 -2.11
CA PHE A 111 4.41 -12.62 -0.81
C PHE A 111 3.66 -11.34 -0.42
N GLY A 112 3.40 -10.46 -1.37
CA GLY A 112 2.50 -9.31 -1.21
C GLY A 112 1.12 -9.72 -0.70
N VAL A 113 0.44 -10.65 -1.37
CA VAL A 113 -0.88 -11.16 -0.95
C VAL A 113 -0.83 -11.69 0.48
N ALA A 114 0.16 -12.54 0.81
CA ALA A 114 0.34 -13.08 2.15
C ALA A 114 0.58 -11.97 3.19
N TYR A 115 1.38 -10.95 2.85
CA TYR A 115 1.62 -9.78 3.69
C TYR A 115 0.34 -8.99 3.94
N GLY A 116 -0.47 -8.74 2.91
CA GLY A 116 -1.76 -8.05 3.06
C GLY A 116 -2.73 -8.81 3.97
N LEU A 117 -2.85 -10.12 3.79
CA LEU A 117 -3.68 -10.97 4.67
C LEU A 117 -3.13 -11.02 6.10
N LEU A 118 -1.81 -10.99 6.29
CA LEU A 118 -1.22 -10.87 7.62
C LEU A 118 -1.56 -9.52 8.28
N LEU A 119 -1.53 -8.41 7.53
CA LEU A 119 -2.00 -7.12 8.04
C LEU A 119 -3.47 -7.17 8.45
N TRP A 120 -4.31 -7.86 7.68
CA TRP A 120 -5.70 -8.09 8.07
C TRP A 120 -5.79 -8.80 9.43
N VAL A 121 -5.03 -9.88 9.64
CA VAL A 121 -4.99 -10.60 10.93
C VAL A 121 -4.55 -9.66 12.06
N ILE A 122 -3.47 -8.90 11.86
CA ILE A 122 -2.93 -7.97 12.86
C ILE A 122 -3.97 -6.89 13.20
N MET A 123 -4.60 -6.29 12.20
CA MET A 123 -5.65 -5.30 12.42
C MET A 123 -6.84 -5.90 13.15
N ARG A 124 -7.33 -7.05 12.67
CA ARG A 124 -8.55 -7.69 13.17
C ARG A 124 -8.42 -8.17 14.61
N TYR A 125 -7.31 -8.79 14.95
CA TYR A 125 -7.14 -9.48 16.24
C TYR A 125 -6.17 -8.75 17.19
N GLY A 126 -5.30 -7.88 16.67
CA GLY A 126 -4.36 -7.11 17.48
C GLY A 126 -4.81 -5.68 17.76
N ILE A 127 -5.13 -4.91 16.71
CA ILE A 127 -5.33 -3.45 16.84
C ILE A 127 -6.79 -3.11 17.16
N LEU A 128 -7.74 -3.59 16.36
CA LEU A 128 -9.15 -3.23 16.49
C LEU A 128 -9.75 -3.56 17.88
N PRO A 129 -9.43 -4.70 18.53
CA PRO A 129 -9.94 -5.01 19.86
C PRO A 129 -9.53 -4.04 20.98
N LEU A 130 -8.50 -3.21 20.76
CA LEU A 130 -8.04 -2.22 21.75
C LEU A 130 -9.09 -1.14 22.03
N ARG A 131 -10.11 -0.98 21.16
CA ARG A 131 -11.25 -0.08 21.36
C ARG A 131 -12.55 -0.88 21.39
N SER A 132 -13.03 -1.17 22.62
CA SER A 132 -14.25 -1.95 22.83
C SER A 132 -15.51 -1.34 22.22
N SER A 133 -15.61 -0.01 22.18
CA SER A 133 -16.77 0.71 21.64
C SER A 133 -16.88 0.60 20.12
N THR A 134 -15.77 0.55 19.39
CA THR A 134 -15.76 0.66 17.92
C THR A 134 -15.37 -0.63 17.22
N LYS A 135 -14.90 -1.65 17.95
CA LYS A 135 -14.50 -2.95 17.37
C LYS A 135 -15.60 -3.57 16.50
N LEU A 136 -16.87 -3.43 16.89
CA LEU A 136 -18.00 -4.05 16.19
C LEU A 136 -18.14 -3.54 14.75
N LEU A 137 -17.72 -2.31 14.44
CA LEU A 137 -17.72 -1.77 13.07
C LEU A 137 -16.93 -2.66 12.11
N PHE A 138 -15.87 -3.29 12.59
CA PHE A 138 -14.93 -4.07 11.78
C PHE A 138 -14.98 -5.57 12.06
N THR A 139 -15.53 -5.99 13.21
CA THR A 139 -15.64 -7.40 13.58
C THR A 139 -16.96 -8.04 13.18
N THR A 140 -17.91 -7.23 12.70
CA THR A 140 -19.22 -7.66 12.20
C THR A 140 -19.41 -7.12 10.78
N SER A 141 -20.58 -7.34 10.19
CA SER A 141 -20.93 -6.84 8.85
C SER A 141 -21.41 -5.38 8.83
N LEU A 142 -21.11 -4.56 9.84
CA LEU A 142 -21.59 -3.16 9.90
C LEU A 142 -20.99 -2.25 8.84
N VAL A 143 -19.73 -2.47 8.46
CA VAL A 143 -19.06 -1.75 7.37
C VAL A 143 -19.11 -2.57 6.09
N SER A 144 -18.67 -3.83 6.17
CA SER A 144 -18.73 -4.79 5.08
C SER A 144 -18.58 -6.22 5.63
N PRO A 145 -19.08 -7.24 4.92
CA PRO A 145 -18.92 -8.64 5.27
C PRO A 145 -17.44 -9.05 5.33
N GLN A 146 -17.18 -10.08 6.11
CA GLN A 146 -15.82 -10.57 6.38
C GLN A 146 -14.97 -10.82 5.13
N TRP A 147 -15.56 -11.40 4.09
CA TRP A 147 -14.84 -11.77 2.89
C TRP A 147 -14.37 -10.55 2.08
N VAL A 148 -15.07 -9.40 2.20
CA VAL A 148 -14.68 -8.15 1.54
C VAL A 148 -13.38 -7.65 2.13
N TRP A 149 -13.24 -7.69 3.46
CA TRP A 149 -11.99 -7.35 4.15
C TRP A 149 -10.83 -8.25 3.71
N TRP A 150 -11.06 -9.55 3.54
CA TRP A 150 -10.03 -10.47 3.05
C TRP A 150 -9.61 -10.12 1.63
N LEU A 151 -10.57 -9.88 0.73
CA LEU A 151 -10.31 -9.49 -0.64
C LEU A 151 -9.56 -8.16 -0.72
N ALA A 152 -10.01 -7.14 0.01
CA ALA A 152 -9.42 -5.81 0.01
C ALA A 152 -7.95 -5.84 0.50
N HIS A 153 -7.66 -6.62 1.54
CA HIS A 153 -6.28 -6.79 2.02
C HIS A 153 -5.42 -7.66 1.11
N ALA A 154 -5.98 -8.71 0.49
CA ALA A 154 -5.29 -9.49 -0.53
C ALA A 154 -4.90 -8.60 -1.73
N LEU A 155 -5.81 -7.73 -2.19
CA LEU A 155 -5.58 -6.77 -3.27
C LEU A 155 -4.60 -5.66 -2.88
N LEU A 156 -4.62 -5.18 -1.64
CA LEU A 156 -3.58 -4.30 -1.09
C LEU A 156 -2.20 -4.97 -1.26
N GLY A 157 -2.07 -6.19 -0.74
CA GLY A 157 -0.83 -6.95 -0.79
C GLY A 157 -0.35 -7.21 -2.22
N MET A 158 -1.26 -7.67 -3.08
CA MET A 158 -0.99 -7.93 -4.50
C MET A 158 -0.51 -6.67 -5.21
N THR A 159 -1.15 -5.53 -4.95
CA THR A 159 -0.81 -4.24 -5.55
C THR A 159 0.56 -3.76 -5.08
N ALA A 160 0.89 -3.91 -3.79
CA ALA A 160 2.22 -3.58 -3.28
C ALA A 160 3.32 -4.43 -3.93
N GLY A 161 3.09 -5.74 -4.06
CA GLY A 161 4.02 -6.64 -4.75
C GLY A 161 4.16 -6.32 -6.24
N GLY A 162 3.03 -6.07 -6.92
CA GLY A 162 3.01 -5.69 -8.34
C GLY A 162 3.70 -4.35 -8.60
N PHE A 163 3.48 -3.35 -7.75
CA PHE A 163 4.17 -2.06 -7.79
C PHE A 163 5.69 -2.24 -7.67
N TYR A 164 6.14 -3.04 -6.72
CA TYR A 164 7.57 -3.32 -6.55
C TYR A 164 8.18 -3.98 -7.79
N VAL A 165 7.51 -4.98 -8.36
CA VAL A 165 7.94 -5.65 -9.60
C VAL A 165 8.02 -4.64 -10.75
N ALA A 166 6.99 -3.81 -10.92
CA ALA A 166 6.94 -2.80 -11.98
C ALA A 166 8.09 -1.80 -11.88
N VAL A 167 8.35 -1.26 -10.69
CA VAL A 167 9.46 -0.32 -10.45
C VAL A 167 10.82 -1.00 -10.64
N SER A 168 10.96 -2.25 -10.20
CA SER A 168 12.19 -3.02 -10.36
C SER A 168 12.51 -3.28 -11.83
N ARG A 169 11.51 -3.67 -12.63
CA ARG A 169 11.64 -3.83 -14.09
C ARG A 169 12.00 -2.51 -14.78
N ALA A 170 11.34 -1.41 -14.40
CA ALA A 170 11.60 -0.10 -15.00
C ALA A 170 13.05 0.37 -14.79
N ARG A 171 13.64 0.07 -13.62
CA ARG A 171 15.04 0.39 -13.31
C ARG A 171 16.06 -0.49 -14.04
N LEU A 172 15.68 -1.70 -14.44
CA LEU A 172 16.56 -2.62 -15.19
C LEU A 172 16.58 -2.34 -16.69
N ARG A 173 15.63 -1.58 -17.23
CA ARG A 173 15.62 -1.22 -18.65
C ARG A 173 16.73 -0.19 -18.92
N PRO A 174 17.66 -0.46 -19.85
CA PRO A 174 18.60 0.55 -20.32
C PRO A 174 17.83 1.75 -20.87
N LEU A 175 18.20 2.97 -20.48
CA LEU A 175 17.65 4.17 -21.12
C LEU A 175 17.97 4.08 -22.63
N PRO A 176 17.02 4.42 -23.53
CA PRO A 176 17.31 4.53 -24.94
C PRO A 176 18.51 5.46 -25.07
N ARG A 177 19.62 4.95 -25.61
CA ARG A 177 20.72 5.84 -26.02
C ARG A 177 20.10 6.70 -27.10
N THR A 178 19.77 7.96 -26.78
CA THR A 178 19.57 8.98 -27.81
C THR A 178 20.76 8.83 -28.73
N PRO A 179 20.53 8.57 -30.04
CA PRO A 179 21.63 8.55 -30.99
C PRO A 179 22.38 9.84 -30.72
N ARG A 180 23.65 9.74 -30.32
CA ARG A 180 24.49 10.94 -30.40
C ARG A 180 24.29 11.37 -31.84
N LEU A 181 23.70 12.54 -32.04
CA LEU A 181 23.83 13.31 -33.26
C LEU A 181 25.34 13.49 -33.38
N ARG A 182 25.99 12.46 -33.90
CA ARG A 182 27.37 12.49 -34.30
C ARG A 182 27.29 13.54 -35.37
N GLU A 183 27.79 14.72 -35.03
CA GLU A 183 27.94 15.86 -35.92
C GLU A 183 28.25 15.27 -37.29
N GLN A 184 27.27 15.35 -38.18
CA GLN A 184 27.53 15.24 -39.60
C GLN A 184 28.33 16.50 -39.90
N ALA A 185 29.61 16.49 -39.53
CA ALA A 185 30.55 17.48 -39.98
C ALA A 185 30.46 17.42 -41.51
N PRO A 186 30.13 18.54 -42.18
CA PRO A 186 30.03 18.57 -43.62
C PRO A 186 31.37 18.07 -44.18
N ARG A 187 31.33 16.99 -44.97
CA ARG A 187 32.50 16.56 -45.72
C ARG A 187 32.88 17.74 -46.63
N ALA A 188 34.03 18.35 -46.37
CA ALA A 188 34.59 19.33 -47.29
C ALA A 188 34.73 18.66 -48.67
N ALA A 189 34.08 19.23 -49.67
CA ALA A 189 34.24 18.83 -51.05
C ALA A 189 35.68 19.16 -51.48
N ALA A 190 36.36 18.15 -52.02
CA ALA A 190 37.65 18.29 -52.68
C ALA A 190 37.45 18.57 -54.18
#